data_AF-A0A314Y4G1-F1
#
_entry.id   AF-A0A314Y4G1-F1
#
_cell.length_a   1.000
_cell.length_b   1.000
_cell.length_c   1.000
_cell.angle_alpha   90.00
_cell.angle_beta   90.00
_cell.angle_gamma   90.00
#
_symmetry.space_group_name_H-M   'P 1'
#
loop_
_entity.id
_entity.type
_entity.pdbx_description
1 polymer ?
#
loop_
_entity_poly.entity_id
_entity_poly.type
_entity_poly.pdbx_seq_one_letter_code
_entity_poly.pdbx_strand_id
1 'polypeptide(L)'
;MNDRIRNAKSNPFIFKYVSPLKSIENFKDVGPSVVMASPGGLQSGLSRQLFDMWCSDKKNACVIPGYVVEGTLAKTIINEPKEVTLMNGLTAPLNMQVHYISFSAHADSVQTTAFLEELRPPNIILVHGEANEMGRLKQKLMTQFADRNTKILTPKNCQSVEMYFNSQKMAKAIGRLAEKTPEVGESVSGLLVKKGFSYQIMASDDLHVFSQLCTANVTQRITIPFASGFTVIKHRLRQIYESVESSVDEESGVPTLRVHDRVTVKQDTDKHISVHWSSDPISDMVSDSIVALILNINREVPKVVVESEDVKTEEENGKKVEKVIHALLVSLFGDVKPGENGKLVISVDGNVAQLDKQSGDVESENEGFKERVKAAFRRIQSAVKPIPLSAT
;
A
#
# COMPACT_ATOMS: atom_id res chain seq x y z
N MET A 1 -14.18 29.78 -37.54
CA MET A 1 -14.67 30.10 -38.89
C MET A 1 -14.19 29.01 -39.84
N ASN A 2 -15.07 28.55 -40.73
CA ASN A 2 -14.72 27.52 -41.72
C ASN A 2 -13.80 28.08 -42.82
N ASP A 3 -13.29 27.19 -43.66
CA ASP A 3 -12.31 27.56 -44.69
C ASP A 3 -12.87 28.53 -45.74
N ARG A 4 -14.18 28.49 -45.97
CA ARG A 4 -14.86 29.44 -46.85
C ARG A 4 -14.67 30.89 -46.40
N ILE A 5 -14.77 31.15 -45.11
CA ILE A 5 -14.60 32.51 -44.55
C ILE A 5 -13.11 32.87 -44.49
N ARG A 6 -12.24 31.90 -44.19
CA ARG A 6 -10.78 32.12 -44.18
C ARG A 6 -10.23 32.49 -45.56
N ASN A 7 -10.81 31.92 -46.61
CA ASN A 7 -10.41 32.14 -48.00
C ASN A 7 -11.16 33.31 -48.67
N ALA A 8 -12.00 34.04 -47.92
CA ALA A 8 -12.77 35.14 -48.48
C ALA A 8 -11.87 36.34 -48.80
N LYS A 9 -12.04 36.94 -49.98
CA LYS A 9 -11.28 38.12 -50.44
C LYS A 9 -11.52 39.38 -49.58
N SER A 10 -12.63 39.43 -48.86
CA SER A 10 -13.01 40.55 -48.01
C SER A 10 -13.64 40.03 -46.72
N ASN A 11 -13.43 40.77 -45.62
CA ASN A 11 -14.00 40.40 -44.32
C ASN A 11 -15.54 40.50 -44.35
N PRO A 12 -16.27 39.38 -44.22
CA PRO A 12 -17.73 39.37 -44.31
C PRO A 12 -18.42 39.97 -43.07
N PHE A 13 -17.68 40.23 -41.98
CA PHE A 13 -18.21 40.87 -40.78
C PHE A 13 -18.17 42.40 -40.86
N ILE A 14 -17.58 42.97 -41.92
CA ILE A 14 -17.69 44.39 -42.24
C ILE A 14 -18.92 44.55 -43.14
N PHE A 15 -20.07 44.76 -42.51
CA PHE A 15 -21.34 44.87 -43.21
C PHE A 15 -21.45 46.18 -43.99
N LYS A 16 -21.91 46.12 -45.25
CA LYS A 16 -22.13 47.31 -46.09
C LYS A 16 -23.45 48.03 -45.83
N TYR A 17 -24.48 47.27 -45.44
CA TYR A 17 -25.87 47.75 -45.32
C TYR A 17 -26.48 47.52 -43.94
N VAL A 18 -25.67 47.08 -42.97
CA VAL A 18 -26.12 46.86 -41.59
C VAL A 18 -25.41 47.86 -40.70
N SER A 19 -26.18 48.70 -40.03
CA SER A 19 -25.68 49.68 -39.06
C SER A 19 -26.05 49.27 -37.63
N PRO A 20 -25.16 49.43 -36.64
CA PRO A 20 -25.48 49.13 -35.26
C PRO A 20 -26.48 50.16 -34.70
N LEU A 21 -27.50 49.67 -33.98
CA LEU A 21 -28.45 50.49 -33.25
C LEU A 21 -28.19 50.36 -31.74
N LYS A 22 -27.79 51.46 -31.08
CA LYS A 22 -27.39 51.44 -29.66
C LYS A 22 -28.56 51.52 -28.68
N SER A 23 -29.61 52.26 -29.05
CA SER A 23 -30.79 52.50 -28.21
C SER A 23 -31.97 52.84 -29.12
N ILE A 24 -33.19 52.61 -28.62
CA ILE A 24 -34.43 52.94 -29.31
C ILE A 24 -34.58 54.45 -29.56
N GLU A 25 -33.98 55.29 -28.72
CA GLU A 25 -34.00 56.76 -28.88
C GLU A 25 -33.28 57.21 -30.16
N ASN A 26 -32.30 56.43 -30.63
CA ASN A 26 -31.59 56.70 -31.87
C ASN A 26 -32.30 56.14 -33.10
N PHE A 27 -33.44 55.46 -32.91
CA PHE A 27 -34.24 54.87 -33.96
C PHE A 27 -35.39 55.80 -34.33
N LYS A 28 -35.40 56.26 -35.59
CA LYS A 28 -36.53 57.00 -36.16
C LYS A 28 -37.40 56.00 -36.92
N ASP A 29 -38.58 55.69 -36.36
CA ASP A 29 -39.51 54.74 -36.94
C ASP A 29 -40.29 55.35 -38.11
N VAL A 30 -39.61 55.54 -39.24
CA VAL A 30 -40.16 56.16 -40.45
C VAL A 30 -39.96 55.23 -41.65
N GLY A 31 -41.06 54.69 -42.17
CA GLY A 31 -41.07 53.80 -43.33
C GLY A 31 -40.64 52.36 -43.00
N PRO A 32 -40.53 51.49 -44.02
CA PRO A 32 -40.16 50.10 -43.83
C PRO A 32 -38.72 49.95 -43.33
N SER A 33 -38.52 49.18 -42.26
CA SER A 33 -37.19 48.88 -41.72
C SER A 33 -37.10 47.42 -41.24
N VAL A 34 -35.87 46.91 -41.11
CA VAL A 34 -35.58 45.60 -40.53
C VAL A 34 -34.66 45.79 -39.34
N VAL A 35 -35.13 45.43 -38.15
CA VAL A 35 -34.36 45.56 -36.91
C VAL A 35 -34.13 44.20 -36.30
N MET A 36 -32.85 43.83 -36.14
CA MET A 36 -32.43 42.66 -35.40
C MET A 36 -32.13 43.08 -33.95
N ALA A 37 -32.94 42.63 -33.00
CA ALA A 37 -32.84 43.03 -31.61
C ALA A 37 -32.77 41.83 -30.66
N SER A 38 -32.02 41.98 -29.57
CA SER A 38 -31.93 41.02 -28.47
C SER A 38 -32.82 41.42 -27.28
N PRO A 39 -33.18 40.48 -26.39
CA PRO A 39 -33.01 39.03 -26.47
C PRO A 39 -34.10 38.32 -27.31
N GLY A 40 -33.78 37.16 -27.89
CA GLY A 40 -34.72 36.42 -28.75
C GLY A 40 -36.00 35.91 -28.08
N GLY A 41 -36.05 35.86 -26.74
CA GLY A 41 -37.23 35.42 -25.98
C GLY A 41 -38.28 36.52 -25.73
N LEU A 42 -38.05 37.75 -26.22
CA LEU A 42 -38.93 38.92 -26.04
C LEU A 42 -39.33 39.19 -24.58
N GLN A 43 -38.47 38.82 -23.62
CA GLN A 43 -38.75 39.01 -22.19
C GLN A 43 -38.59 40.48 -21.77
N SER A 44 -37.59 41.16 -22.32
CA SER A 44 -37.19 42.51 -21.92
C SER A 44 -36.35 43.17 -23.01
N GLY A 45 -35.84 44.38 -22.74
CA GLY A 45 -34.87 45.06 -23.61
C GLY A 45 -35.45 45.54 -24.94
N LEU A 46 -34.56 45.81 -25.89
CA LEU A 46 -34.90 46.47 -27.16
C LEU A 46 -35.87 45.64 -28.01
N SER A 47 -35.69 44.32 -28.06
CA SER A 47 -36.61 43.44 -28.80
C SER A 47 -38.04 43.50 -28.27
N ARG A 48 -38.21 43.56 -26.94
CA ARG A 48 -39.53 43.69 -26.32
C ARG A 48 -40.13 45.07 -26.55
N GLN A 49 -39.34 46.14 -26.43
CA GLN A 49 -39.82 47.50 -26.67
C GLN A 49 -40.33 47.68 -28.11
N LEU A 50 -39.58 47.18 -29.09
CA LEU A 50 -39.98 47.21 -30.50
C LEU A 50 -41.21 46.34 -30.75
N PHE A 51 -41.29 45.16 -30.14
CA PHE A 51 -42.47 44.30 -30.23
C PHE A 51 -43.72 45.00 -29.69
N ASP A 52 -43.65 45.59 -28.49
CA ASP A 52 -44.77 46.28 -27.87
C ASP A 52 -45.26 47.46 -28.73
N MET A 53 -44.35 48.18 -29.41
CA MET A 53 -44.68 49.24 -30.36
C MET A 53 -45.36 48.74 -31.63
N TRP A 54 -44.96 47.57 -32.14
CA TRP A 54 -45.31 47.11 -33.49
C TRP A 54 -46.40 46.04 -33.55
N CYS A 55 -46.71 45.37 -32.43
CA CYS A 55 -47.57 44.19 -32.40
C CYS A 55 -49.02 44.42 -32.90
N SER A 56 -49.53 45.64 -32.76
CA SER A 56 -50.91 45.99 -33.10
C SER A 56 -51.12 46.33 -34.59
N ASP A 57 -50.06 46.52 -35.39
CA ASP A 57 -50.18 46.81 -36.82
C ASP A 57 -49.96 45.55 -37.66
N LYS A 58 -50.96 45.21 -38.48
CA LYS A 58 -50.96 44.06 -39.40
C LYS A 58 -49.94 44.15 -40.54
N LYS A 59 -49.36 45.33 -40.80
CA LYS A 59 -48.29 45.50 -41.78
C LYS A 59 -46.93 45.03 -41.27
N ASN A 60 -46.80 44.85 -39.96
CA ASN A 60 -45.56 44.42 -39.34
C ASN A 60 -45.43 42.91 -39.28
N ALA A 61 -44.20 42.42 -39.14
CA ALA A 61 -43.90 41.01 -38.98
C ALA A 61 -42.79 40.79 -37.94
N CYS A 62 -42.94 39.77 -37.11
CA CYS A 62 -41.95 39.32 -36.14
C CYS A 62 -41.39 37.97 -36.62
N VAL A 63 -40.09 37.92 -36.88
CA VAL A 63 -39.42 36.67 -37.29
C VAL A 63 -38.62 36.14 -36.11
N ILE A 64 -38.92 34.92 -35.68
CA ILE A 64 -38.23 34.20 -34.60
C ILE A 64 -37.26 33.21 -35.25
N PRO A 65 -35.94 33.47 -35.21
CA PRO A 65 -34.96 32.72 -36.00
C PRO A 65 -34.43 31.45 -35.33
N GLY A 66 -34.92 31.05 -34.16
CA GLY A 66 -34.32 29.93 -33.42
C GLY A 66 -35.19 29.42 -32.29
N TYR A 67 -34.70 28.37 -31.62
CA TYR A 67 -35.42 27.73 -30.53
C TYR A 67 -35.75 28.73 -29.41
N VAL A 68 -37.02 28.74 -29.00
CA VAL A 68 -37.53 29.56 -27.90
C VAL A 68 -37.93 28.68 -26.73
N VAL A 69 -37.52 29.10 -25.53
CA VAL A 69 -37.76 28.36 -24.29
C VAL A 69 -39.22 28.51 -23.87
N GLU A 70 -39.78 27.45 -23.30
CA GLU A 70 -41.11 27.48 -22.68
C GLU A 70 -41.23 28.57 -21.61
N GLY A 71 -42.42 29.16 -21.52
CA GLY A 71 -42.70 30.28 -20.61
C GLY A 71 -42.22 31.66 -21.09
N THR A 72 -41.62 31.76 -22.27
CA THR A 72 -41.27 33.05 -22.87
C THR A 72 -42.38 33.62 -23.75
N LEU A 73 -42.45 34.95 -23.88
CA LEU A 73 -43.40 35.64 -24.76
C LEU A 73 -43.21 35.20 -26.21
N ALA A 74 -41.96 35.05 -26.65
CA ALA A 74 -41.65 34.53 -27.98
C ALA A 74 -42.27 33.14 -28.22
N LYS A 75 -42.30 32.26 -27.21
CA LYS A 75 -42.99 30.97 -27.31
C LYS A 75 -44.51 31.12 -27.36
N THR A 76 -45.09 32.03 -26.59
CA THR A 76 -46.54 32.30 -26.58
C THR A 76 -47.03 32.81 -27.92
N ILE A 77 -46.33 33.76 -28.55
CA ILE A 77 -46.79 34.41 -29.79
C ILE A 77 -46.69 33.51 -31.02
N ILE A 78 -45.91 32.43 -30.98
CA ILE A 78 -45.86 31.41 -32.06
C ILE A 78 -47.23 30.75 -32.26
N ASN A 79 -48.04 30.66 -31.20
CA ASN A 79 -49.39 30.12 -31.28
C ASN A 79 -50.43 31.16 -31.74
N GLU A 80 -49.98 32.37 -32.12
CA GLU A 80 -50.81 33.47 -32.63
C GLU A 80 -52.05 33.78 -31.75
N PRO A 81 -51.85 34.10 -30.44
CA PRO A 81 -52.96 34.50 -29.59
C PRO A 81 -53.59 35.80 -30.10
N LYS A 82 -54.88 36.01 -29.85
CA LYS A 82 -55.58 37.25 -30.26
C LYS A 82 -55.03 38.50 -29.56
N GLU A 83 -54.59 38.35 -28.32
CA GLU A 83 -54.07 39.43 -27.48
C GLU A 83 -52.78 39.01 -26.79
N VAL A 84 -51.92 39.98 -26.52
CA VAL A 84 -50.65 39.82 -25.80
C VAL A 84 -50.53 40.85 -24.68
N THR A 85 -49.84 40.48 -23.61
CA THR A 85 -49.55 41.39 -22.49
C THR A 85 -48.27 42.18 -22.77
N LEU A 86 -48.37 43.50 -22.77
CA LEU A 86 -47.26 44.44 -22.92
C LEU A 86 -46.44 44.56 -21.63
N MET A 87 -45.26 45.17 -21.71
CA MET A 87 -44.35 45.29 -20.56
C MET A 87 -44.92 46.17 -19.44
N ASN A 88 -45.84 47.08 -19.77
CA ASN A 88 -46.57 47.93 -18.82
C ASN A 88 -47.76 47.21 -18.14
N GLY A 89 -47.99 45.93 -18.44
CA GLY A 89 -49.08 45.12 -17.90
C GLY A 89 -50.43 45.28 -18.62
N LEU A 90 -50.52 46.15 -19.63
CA LEU A 90 -51.72 46.30 -20.45
C LEU A 90 -51.81 45.20 -21.51
N THR A 91 -53.01 44.93 -22.00
CA THR A 91 -53.25 44.03 -23.13
C THR A 91 -53.30 44.81 -24.45
N ALA A 92 -52.78 44.21 -25.52
CA ALA A 92 -52.84 44.74 -26.87
C ALA A 92 -53.19 43.64 -27.88
N PRO A 93 -53.91 43.97 -28.97
CA PRO A 93 -54.21 43.00 -30.02
C PRO A 93 -52.93 42.61 -30.76
N LEU A 94 -52.74 41.32 -31.01
CA LEU A 94 -51.65 40.81 -31.85
C LEU A 94 -52.14 40.71 -33.29
N ASN A 95 -51.90 41.77 -34.09
CA ASN A 95 -52.27 41.82 -35.50
C ASN A 95 -51.09 41.58 -36.44
N MET A 96 -49.86 41.78 -35.96
CA MET A 96 -48.65 41.55 -36.75
C MET A 96 -48.49 40.07 -37.09
N GLN A 97 -47.83 39.76 -38.21
CA GLN A 97 -47.54 38.37 -38.59
C GLN A 97 -46.40 37.80 -37.74
N VAL A 98 -46.50 36.56 -37.29
CA VAL A 98 -45.44 35.88 -36.54
C VAL A 98 -44.89 34.71 -37.36
N HIS A 99 -43.60 34.76 -37.69
CA HIS A 99 -42.93 33.73 -38.50
C HIS A 99 -41.88 33.02 -37.66
N TYR A 100 -42.01 31.70 -37.50
CA TYR A 100 -40.99 30.86 -36.88
C TYR A 100 -40.13 30.20 -37.96
N ILE A 101 -38.88 30.64 -38.09
CA ILE A 101 -37.94 30.11 -39.09
C ILE A 101 -36.68 29.66 -38.35
N SER A 102 -36.54 28.36 -38.14
CA SER A 102 -35.41 27.83 -37.38
C SER A 102 -34.09 27.92 -38.17
N PHE A 103 -33.21 28.85 -37.76
CA PHE A 103 -31.79 28.87 -38.09
C PHE A 103 -30.95 28.23 -36.98
N SER A 104 -31.52 27.25 -36.30
CA SER A 104 -30.83 26.53 -35.23
C SER A 104 -29.66 25.75 -35.80
N ALA A 105 -28.44 26.01 -35.32
CA ALA A 105 -27.24 25.24 -35.64
C ALA A 105 -27.21 23.90 -34.88
N HIS A 106 -28.36 23.24 -34.77
CA HIS A 106 -28.48 21.91 -34.17
C HIS A 106 -28.32 20.84 -35.25
N ALA A 107 -27.74 19.70 -34.87
CA ALA A 107 -27.71 18.54 -35.73
C ALA A 107 -29.13 18.00 -35.90
N ASP A 108 -29.51 17.67 -37.14
CA ASP A 108 -30.76 16.98 -37.39
C ASP A 108 -30.64 15.48 -37.04
N SER A 109 -31.76 14.76 -37.16
CA SER A 109 -31.74 13.31 -36.88
C SER A 109 -30.84 12.54 -37.84
N VAL A 110 -30.66 12.98 -39.09
CA VAL A 110 -29.86 12.26 -40.09
C VAL A 110 -28.37 12.41 -39.78
N GLN A 111 -27.94 13.63 -39.50
CA GLN A 111 -26.57 13.97 -39.10
C GLN A 111 -26.20 13.29 -37.77
N THR A 112 -27.10 13.33 -36.78
CA THR A 112 -26.88 12.69 -35.48
C THR A 112 -26.73 11.17 -35.63
N THR A 113 -27.60 10.56 -36.44
CA THR A 113 -27.52 9.13 -36.74
C THR A 113 -26.22 8.77 -37.46
N ALA A 114 -25.84 9.50 -38.52
CA ALA A 114 -24.62 9.26 -39.27
C ALA A 114 -23.37 9.35 -38.36
N PHE A 115 -23.33 10.36 -37.48
CA PHE A 115 -22.26 10.53 -36.50
C PHE A 115 -22.14 9.33 -35.54
N LEU A 116 -23.27 8.80 -35.06
CA LEU A 116 -23.29 7.63 -34.18
C LEU A 116 -22.93 6.33 -34.91
N GLU A 117 -23.28 6.21 -36.20
CA GLU A 117 -22.92 5.08 -37.03
C GLU A 117 -21.41 5.01 -37.33
N GLU A 118 -20.77 6.18 -37.46
CA GLU A 118 -19.32 6.29 -37.65
C GLU A 118 -18.55 5.96 -36.36
N LEU A 119 -18.96 6.54 -35.22
CA LEU A 119 -18.26 6.35 -33.95
C LEU A 119 -18.51 4.98 -33.29
N ARG A 120 -19.69 4.38 -33.53
CA ARG A 120 -20.11 3.11 -32.93
C ARG A 120 -19.86 3.03 -31.41
N PRO A 121 -20.33 4.00 -30.61
CA PRO A 121 -20.07 4.01 -29.19
C PRO A 121 -20.82 2.87 -28.46
N PRO A 122 -20.24 2.28 -27.40
CA PRO A 122 -20.90 1.24 -26.59
C PRO A 122 -22.02 1.82 -25.70
N ASN A 123 -21.93 3.10 -25.33
CA ASN A 123 -22.92 3.78 -24.52
C ASN A 123 -23.26 5.15 -25.16
N ILE A 124 -24.55 5.45 -25.29
CA ILE A 124 -25.07 6.71 -25.83
C ILE A 124 -25.93 7.37 -24.75
N ILE A 125 -25.63 8.61 -24.40
CA ILE A 125 -26.37 9.37 -23.39
C ILE A 125 -26.97 10.61 -24.06
N LEU A 126 -28.29 10.65 -24.15
CA LEU A 126 -29.04 11.77 -24.72
C LEU A 126 -29.32 12.81 -23.64
N VAL A 127 -28.93 14.06 -23.93
CA VAL A 127 -29.09 15.24 -23.05
C VAL A 127 -29.46 16.46 -23.90
N HIS A 128 -29.81 17.57 -23.26
CA HIS A 128 -30.09 18.86 -23.92
C HIS A 128 -31.13 18.75 -25.06
N GLY A 129 -32.23 18.05 -24.79
CA GLY A 129 -33.38 17.97 -25.67
C GLY A 129 -34.69 18.03 -24.90
N GLU A 130 -35.78 18.32 -25.61
CA GLU A 130 -37.13 18.19 -25.04
C GLU A 130 -37.42 16.72 -24.76
N ALA A 131 -38.13 16.44 -23.66
CA ALA A 131 -38.24 15.09 -23.11
C ALA A 131 -38.92 14.08 -24.06
N ASN A 132 -39.96 14.51 -24.79
CA ASN A 132 -40.68 13.65 -25.72
C ASN A 132 -39.87 13.39 -26.98
N GLU A 133 -39.21 14.41 -27.54
CA GLU A 133 -38.34 14.31 -28.70
C GLU A 133 -37.09 13.46 -28.40
N MET A 134 -36.50 13.59 -27.21
CA MET A 134 -35.45 12.67 -26.76
C MET A 134 -35.96 11.23 -26.64
N GLY A 135 -37.19 11.04 -26.17
CA GLY A 135 -37.84 9.73 -26.15
C GLY A 135 -38.01 9.12 -27.54
N ARG A 136 -38.47 9.91 -28.51
CA ARG A 136 -38.59 9.50 -29.92
C ARG A 136 -37.23 9.14 -30.53
N LEU A 137 -36.22 9.98 -30.31
CA LEU A 137 -34.86 9.73 -30.78
C LEU A 137 -34.28 8.46 -30.17
N LYS A 138 -34.47 8.24 -28.86
CA LYS A 138 -34.06 7.02 -28.17
C LYS A 138 -34.67 5.77 -28.82
N GLN A 139 -35.98 5.78 -29.09
CA GLN A 139 -36.64 4.63 -29.73
C GLN A 139 -36.08 4.36 -31.13
N LYS A 140 -35.86 5.40 -31.93
CA LYS A 140 -35.25 5.28 -33.25
C LYS A 140 -33.83 4.67 -33.17
N LEU A 141 -33.02 5.14 -32.23
CA LEU A 141 -31.66 4.62 -32.01
C LEU A 141 -31.69 3.18 -31.47
N MET A 142 -32.64 2.81 -30.62
CA MET A 142 -32.79 1.43 -30.13
C MET A 142 -33.09 0.45 -31.26
N THR A 143 -33.97 0.83 -32.20
CA THR A 143 -34.24 0.00 -33.39
C THR A 143 -33.03 -0.11 -34.31
N GLN A 144 -32.30 0.99 -34.51
CA GLN A 144 -31.16 1.03 -35.43
C GLN A 144 -29.91 0.30 -34.88
N PHE A 145 -29.70 0.33 -33.57
CA PHE A 145 -28.54 -0.27 -32.90
C PHE A 145 -28.89 -1.57 -32.15
N ALA A 146 -30.04 -2.20 -32.46
CA ALA A 146 -30.54 -3.40 -31.78
C ALA A 146 -29.51 -4.55 -31.74
N ASP A 147 -28.73 -4.71 -32.81
CA ASP A 147 -27.76 -5.80 -32.94
C ASP A 147 -26.45 -5.57 -32.15
N ARG A 148 -26.23 -4.37 -31.60
CA ARG A 148 -24.88 -3.89 -31.23
C ARG A 148 -24.60 -3.79 -29.72
N ASN A 149 -25.49 -4.29 -28.87
CA ASN A 149 -25.37 -4.21 -27.40
C ASN A 149 -25.04 -2.77 -26.91
N THR A 150 -25.47 -1.75 -27.66
CA THR A 150 -25.27 -0.35 -27.32
C THR A 150 -26.30 0.09 -26.30
N LYS A 151 -25.87 0.62 -25.17
CA LYS A 151 -26.78 1.12 -24.13
C LYS A 151 -27.18 2.57 -24.43
N ILE A 152 -28.47 2.83 -24.60
CA ILE A 152 -28.99 4.18 -24.87
C ILE A 152 -29.75 4.69 -23.64
N LEU A 153 -29.27 5.79 -23.08
CA LEU A 153 -29.73 6.38 -21.83
C LEU A 153 -30.25 7.80 -22.04
N THR A 154 -31.28 8.18 -21.29
CA THR A 154 -31.93 9.51 -21.29
C THR A 154 -32.12 9.93 -19.84
N PRO A 155 -31.04 10.26 -19.10
CA PRO A 155 -31.13 10.56 -17.69
C PRO A 155 -31.90 11.84 -17.44
N LYS A 156 -32.73 11.86 -16.40
CA LYS A 156 -33.37 13.08 -15.90
C LYS A 156 -32.36 13.92 -15.12
N ASN A 157 -32.70 15.18 -14.87
CA ASN A 157 -31.91 16.03 -13.97
C ASN A 157 -31.74 15.34 -12.61
N CYS A 158 -30.52 15.38 -12.08
CA CYS A 158 -30.11 14.69 -10.84
C CYS A 158 -30.15 13.16 -10.88
N GLN A 159 -30.38 12.53 -12.05
CA GLN A 159 -30.26 11.08 -12.20
C GLN A 159 -28.81 10.69 -12.50
N SER A 160 -28.20 9.91 -11.60
CA SER A 160 -26.86 9.35 -11.81
C SER A 160 -26.87 8.27 -12.90
N VAL A 161 -25.80 8.24 -13.71
CA VAL A 161 -25.54 7.19 -14.69
C VAL A 161 -24.26 6.46 -14.27
N GLU A 162 -24.39 5.20 -13.90
CA GLU A 162 -23.26 4.36 -13.49
C GLU A 162 -22.76 3.51 -14.66
N MET A 163 -21.44 3.47 -14.83
CA MET A 163 -20.79 2.69 -15.89
C MET A 163 -19.58 1.97 -15.30
N TYR A 164 -19.50 0.67 -15.57
CA TYR A 164 -18.39 -0.18 -15.13
C TYR A 164 -17.43 -0.41 -16.28
N PHE A 165 -16.16 -0.08 -16.06
CA PHE A 165 -15.09 -0.27 -17.03
C PHE A 165 -14.10 -1.28 -16.47
N ASN A 166 -14.12 -2.49 -17.02
CA ASN A 166 -13.10 -3.49 -16.72
C ASN A 166 -11.82 -3.09 -17.45
N SER A 167 -10.85 -2.57 -16.71
CA SER A 167 -9.52 -2.26 -17.23
C SER A 167 -8.53 -3.31 -16.76
N GLN A 168 -7.86 -3.96 -17.71
CA GLN A 168 -6.68 -4.75 -17.40
C GLN A 168 -5.57 -3.77 -16.98
N LYS A 169 -5.02 -3.96 -15.78
CA LYS A 169 -3.91 -3.15 -15.29
C LYS A 169 -2.61 -3.74 -15.82
N MET A 170 -1.99 -3.03 -16.76
CA MET A 170 -0.69 -3.41 -17.32
C MET A 170 0.44 -2.74 -16.52
N ALA A 171 1.29 -3.55 -15.92
CA ALA A 171 2.55 -3.09 -15.33
C ALA A 171 3.68 -3.29 -16.32
N LYS A 172 4.55 -2.28 -16.48
CA LYS A 172 5.74 -2.36 -17.32
C LYS A 172 6.95 -2.73 -16.47
N ALA A 173 7.67 -3.79 -16.83
CA ALA A 173 8.97 -4.08 -16.24
C ALA A 173 10.00 -3.04 -16.72
N ILE A 174 10.79 -2.49 -15.80
CA ILE A 174 11.83 -1.48 -16.09
C ILE A 174 13.10 -1.84 -15.33
N GLY A 175 14.25 -1.47 -15.92
CA GLY A 175 15.57 -1.67 -15.32
C GLY A 175 16.06 -3.10 -15.50
N ARG A 176 16.81 -3.60 -14.51
CA ARG A 176 17.38 -4.96 -14.53
C ARG A 176 16.33 -6.05 -14.63
N LEU A 177 15.16 -5.81 -14.03
CA LEU A 177 14.02 -6.73 -14.10
C LEU A 177 13.49 -6.93 -15.53
N ALA A 178 13.82 -6.03 -16.46
CA ALA A 178 13.46 -6.13 -17.87
C ALA A 178 14.55 -6.75 -18.76
N GLU A 179 15.75 -7.04 -18.22
CA GLU A 179 16.85 -7.63 -19.00
C GLU A 179 16.55 -9.06 -19.42
N LYS A 180 15.92 -9.84 -18.54
CA LYS A 180 15.42 -11.19 -18.85
C LYS A 180 13.90 -11.15 -18.91
N THR A 181 13.34 -11.46 -20.06
CA THR A 181 11.89 -11.67 -20.19
C THR A 181 11.50 -12.95 -19.45
N PRO A 182 10.60 -12.88 -18.45
CA PRO A 182 10.19 -14.05 -17.69
C PRO A 182 9.34 -14.99 -18.55
N GLU A 183 9.48 -16.30 -18.32
CA GLU A 183 8.65 -17.30 -18.97
C GLU A 183 7.26 -17.39 -18.34
N VAL A 184 6.29 -17.98 -19.06
CA VAL A 184 4.93 -18.14 -18.57
C VAL A 184 4.93 -19.06 -17.34
N GLY A 185 4.58 -18.49 -16.17
CA GLY A 185 4.59 -19.20 -14.88
C GLY A 185 5.81 -18.92 -14.02
N GLU A 186 6.81 -18.18 -14.52
CA GLU A 186 7.94 -17.72 -13.73
C GLU A 186 7.51 -16.58 -12.79
N SER A 187 7.84 -16.71 -11.51
CA SER A 187 7.52 -15.69 -10.50
C SER A 187 8.43 -14.48 -10.67
N VAL A 188 7.84 -13.30 -10.84
CA VAL A 188 8.56 -12.02 -10.90
C VAL A 188 8.42 -11.30 -9.57
N SER A 189 9.54 -10.97 -8.93
CA SER A 189 9.59 -10.20 -7.69
C SER A 189 10.23 -8.82 -7.93
N GLY A 190 9.63 -7.79 -7.35
CA GLY A 190 10.12 -6.42 -7.51
C GLY A 190 9.22 -5.40 -6.82
N LEU A 191 9.62 -4.13 -6.88
CA LEU A 191 8.83 -3.01 -6.39
C LEU A 191 7.87 -2.55 -7.48
N LEU A 192 6.58 -2.52 -7.16
CA LEU A 192 5.54 -1.97 -8.03
C LEU A 192 5.30 -0.49 -7.69
N VAL A 193 5.72 0.39 -8.59
CA VAL A 193 5.51 1.85 -8.50
C VAL A 193 4.29 2.24 -9.33
N LYS A 194 3.33 2.91 -8.68
CA LYS A 194 2.14 3.47 -9.34
C LYS A 194 2.29 4.98 -9.49
N LYS A 195 2.31 5.46 -10.74
CA LYS A 195 2.25 6.89 -11.07
C LYS A 195 0.98 7.19 -11.87
N GLY A 196 -0.03 7.73 -11.20
CA GLY A 196 -1.36 7.93 -11.79
C GLY A 196 -2.01 6.61 -12.20
N PHE A 197 -2.25 6.43 -13.50
CA PHE A 197 -2.78 5.19 -14.09
C PHE A 197 -1.71 4.24 -14.65
N SER A 198 -0.43 4.65 -14.61
CA SER A 198 0.67 3.82 -15.06
C SER A 198 1.26 3.00 -13.91
N TYR A 199 1.52 1.73 -14.20
CA TYR A 199 2.13 0.79 -13.27
C TYR A 199 3.49 0.38 -13.82
N GLN A 200 4.51 0.41 -12.98
CA GLN A 200 5.88 0.05 -13.33
C GLN A 200 6.41 -0.90 -12.27
N ILE A 201 6.98 -2.02 -12.68
CA ILE A 201 7.65 -2.96 -11.79
C ILE A 201 9.15 -2.91 -12.04
N MET A 202 9.95 -2.80 -10.99
CA MET A 202 11.40 -2.62 -11.07
C MET A 202 12.11 -3.28 -9.90
N ALA A 203 13.42 -3.50 -10.01
CA ALA A 203 14.24 -3.94 -8.88
C ALA A 203 14.36 -2.82 -7.82
N SER A 204 14.67 -3.18 -6.57
CA SER A 204 14.88 -2.21 -5.48
C SER A 204 15.97 -1.18 -5.80
N ASP A 205 17.02 -1.64 -6.48
CA ASP A 205 18.18 -0.82 -6.81
C ASP A 205 17.86 0.21 -7.88
N ASP A 206 16.93 -0.08 -8.78
CA ASP A 206 16.56 0.78 -9.92
C ASP A 206 15.58 1.90 -9.52
N LEU A 207 15.09 1.88 -8.27
CA LEU A 207 14.07 2.83 -7.80
C LEU A 207 14.52 4.29 -7.94
N HIS A 208 15.76 4.59 -7.56
CA HIS A 208 16.31 5.95 -7.61
C HIS A 208 16.63 6.42 -9.04
N VAL A 209 16.74 5.50 -10.00
CA VAL A 209 17.01 5.80 -11.42
C VAL A 209 15.73 6.19 -12.14
N PHE A 210 14.64 5.47 -11.88
CA PHE A 210 13.37 5.62 -12.63
C PHE A 210 12.28 6.33 -11.84
N SER A 211 12.53 6.67 -10.57
CA SER A 211 11.61 7.43 -9.74
C SER A 211 12.34 8.52 -8.95
N GLN A 212 11.56 9.46 -8.39
CA GLN A 212 12.09 10.46 -7.45
C GLN A 212 12.24 9.89 -6.02
N LEU A 213 11.97 8.60 -5.84
CA LEU A 213 12.07 7.93 -4.54
C LEU A 213 13.49 7.40 -4.37
N CYS A 214 14.07 7.67 -3.21
CA CYS A 214 15.35 7.10 -2.80
C CYS A 214 15.11 6.06 -1.72
N THR A 215 15.89 4.99 -1.73
CA THR A 215 15.98 4.07 -0.60
C THR A 215 16.93 4.66 0.45
N ALA A 216 16.56 4.53 1.71
CA ALA A 216 17.41 4.91 2.84
C ALA A 216 17.44 3.76 3.82
N ASN A 217 18.64 3.35 4.22
CA ASN A 217 18.84 2.39 5.29
C ASN A 217 19.17 3.15 6.56
N VAL A 218 18.48 2.83 7.66
CA VAL A 218 18.74 3.43 8.96
C VAL A 218 19.60 2.46 9.77
N THR A 219 20.84 2.85 10.06
CA THR A 219 21.70 2.10 10.99
C THR A 219 21.66 2.76 12.35
N GLN A 220 21.53 1.96 13.40
CA GLN A 220 21.52 2.44 14.77
C GLN A 220 22.82 2.04 15.48
N ARG A 221 23.28 2.90 16.39
CA ARG A 221 24.42 2.68 17.27
C ARG A 221 24.04 3.11 18.67
N ILE A 222 24.17 2.22 19.64
CA ILE A 222 24.05 2.53 21.06
C ILE A 222 25.41 2.29 21.72
N THR A 223 25.84 3.20 22.58
CA THR A 223 27.03 3.03 23.41
C THR A 223 26.62 2.86 24.86
N ILE A 224 27.09 1.78 25.49
CA ILE A 224 26.72 1.37 26.84
C ILE A 224 28.01 1.35 27.69
N PRO A 225 28.03 1.99 28.87
CA PRO A 225 29.14 1.85 29.79
C PRO A 225 29.21 0.40 30.27
N PHE A 226 30.38 -0.22 30.22
CA PHE A 226 30.61 -1.59 30.65
C PHE A 226 32.05 -1.74 31.15
N ALA A 227 32.20 -2.09 32.44
CA ALA A 227 33.51 -2.16 33.11
C ALA A 227 33.99 -3.60 33.37
N SER A 228 33.18 -4.60 33.03
CA SER A 228 33.55 -6.02 33.17
C SER A 228 34.32 -6.51 31.93
N GLY A 229 34.93 -7.70 32.01
CA GLY A 229 35.67 -8.27 30.89
C GLY A 229 34.76 -8.62 29.70
N PHE A 230 35.19 -8.29 28.48
CA PHE A 230 34.45 -8.56 27.24
C PHE A 230 34.11 -10.05 27.03
N THR A 231 34.94 -10.95 27.56
CA THR A 231 34.72 -12.40 27.58
C THR A 231 33.42 -12.80 28.28
N VAL A 232 32.98 -12.04 29.29
CA VAL A 232 31.73 -12.30 30.03
C VAL A 232 30.52 -12.11 29.11
N ILE A 233 30.54 -11.04 28.30
CA ILE A 233 29.48 -10.78 27.31
C ILE A 233 29.48 -11.87 26.26
N LYS A 234 30.65 -12.27 25.75
CA LYS A 234 30.77 -13.37 24.79
C LYS A 234 30.14 -14.65 25.33
N HIS A 235 30.43 -15.02 26.58
CA HIS A 235 29.88 -16.21 27.19
C HIS A 235 28.36 -16.14 27.37
N ARG A 236 27.84 -15.01 27.89
CA ARG A 236 26.39 -14.81 28.09
C ARG A 236 25.61 -14.75 26.78
N LEU A 237 26.15 -14.11 25.74
CA LEU A 237 25.52 -14.10 24.43
C LEU A 237 25.42 -15.50 23.83
N ARG A 238 26.45 -16.34 23.98
CA ARG A 238 26.42 -17.74 23.53
C ARG A 238 25.44 -18.64 24.28
N GLN A 239 25.02 -18.24 25.49
CA GLN A 239 23.99 -18.97 26.23
C GLN A 239 22.57 -18.65 25.73
N ILE A 240 22.37 -17.48 25.13
CA ILE A 240 21.06 -16.99 24.70
C ILE A 240 20.86 -17.16 23.19
N TYR A 241 21.91 -16.91 22.41
CA TYR A 241 21.89 -16.94 20.96
C TYR A 241 22.73 -18.10 20.43
N GLU A 242 22.20 -18.80 19.44
CA GLU A 242 22.85 -19.93 18.78
C GLU A 242 24.05 -19.48 17.93
N SER A 243 23.96 -18.29 17.32
CA SER A 243 24.98 -17.75 16.42
C SER A 243 25.64 -16.51 17.03
N VAL A 244 26.83 -16.71 17.60
CA VAL A 244 27.70 -15.64 18.12
C VAL A 244 29.13 -15.85 17.64
N GLU A 245 29.51 -15.09 16.62
CA GLU A 245 30.84 -15.13 16.02
C GLU A 245 31.73 -14.06 16.65
N SER A 246 32.98 -14.41 16.96
CA SER A 246 33.95 -13.44 17.46
C SER A 246 34.96 -13.10 16.38
N SER A 247 35.07 -11.83 16.08
CA SER A 247 36.06 -11.27 15.16
C SER A 247 36.83 -10.13 15.83
N VAL A 248 37.87 -9.66 15.16
CA VAL A 248 38.54 -8.41 15.49
C VAL A 248 38.21 -7.45 14.36
N ASP A 249 37.82 -6.23 14.69
CA ASP A 249 37.54 -5.22 13.68
C ASP A 249 38.84 -4.88 12.95
N GLU A 250 38.91 -5.14 11.64
CA GLU A 250 40.16 -5.00 10.87
C GLU A 250 40.68 -3.55 10.84
N GLU A 251 39.78 -2.57 10.98
CA GLU A 251 40.09 -1.14 10.91
C GLU A 251 40.51 -0.54 12.27
N SER A 252 39.91 -0.99 13.37
CA SER A 252 40.15 -0.42 14.71
C SER A 252 40.88 -1.36 15.67
N GLY A 253 41.07 -2.63 15.30
CA GLY A 253 41.75 -3.64 16.10
C GLY A 253 40.97 -4.08 17.35
N VAL A 254 39.71 -3.65 17.52
CA VAL A 254 38.93 -3.93 18.73
C VAL A 254 38.21 -5.27 18.66
N PRO A 255 38.06 -5.98 19.80
CA PRO A 255 37.24 -7.18 19.89
C PRO A 255 35.79 -6.91 19.48
N THR A 256 35.26 -7.75 18.59
CA THR A 256 33.91 -7.64 18.03
C THR A 256 33.16 -8.97 18.14
N LEU A 257 31.87 -8.92 18.46
CA LEU A 257 30.96 -10.06 18.45
C LEU A 257 29.83 -9.79 17.48
N ARG A 258 29.57 -10.72 16.57
CA ARG A 258 28.44 -10.65 15.63
C ARG A 258 27.38 -11.67 16.02
N VAL A 259 26.17 -11.20 16.29
CA VAL A 259 25.02 -12.01 16.71
C VAL A 259 24.05 -12.15 15.53
N HIS A 260 23.78 -13.39 15.12
CA HIS A 260 22.89 -13.74 14.00
C HIS A 260 23.16 -12.96 12.69
N ASP A 261 24.43 -12.62 12.42
CA ASP A 261 24.87 -11.82 11.26
C ASP A 261 24.28 -10.39 11.19
N ARG A 262 23.48 -9.97 12.18
CA ARG A 262 22.65 -8.75 12.11
C ARG A 262 23.04 -7.66 13.09
N VAL A 263 23.42 -8.06 14.32
CA VAL A 263 23.80 -7.11 15.37
C VAL A 263 25.28 -7.30 15.71
N THR A 264 26.01 -6.21 15.75
CA THR A 264 27.45 -6.18 16.02
C THR A 264 27.69 -5.51 17.38
N VAL A 265 28.46 -6.16 18.25
CA VAL A 265 28.84 -5.67 19.57
C VAL A 265 30.35 -5.44 19.57
N LYS A 266 30.80 -4.20 19.71
CA LYS A 266 32.22 -3.82 19.68
C LYS A 266 32.67 -3.30 21.05
N GLN A 267 33.86 -3.69 21.49
CA GLN A 267 34.49 -3.09 22.67
C GLN A 267 35.23 -1.82 22.27
N ASP A 268 34.55 -0.66 22.32
CA ASP A 268 35.15 0.63 21.95
C ASP A 268 36.29 1.02 22.92
N THR A 269 36.11 0.79 24.22
CA THR A 269 37.12 1.04 25.27
C THR A 269 36.98 0.03 26.41
N ASP A 270 37.92 0.00 27.35
CA ASP A 270 37.82 -0.82 28.57
C ASP A 270 36.59 -0.52 29.44
N LYS A 271 35.90 0.61 29.17
CA LYS A 271 34.74 1.07 29.94
C LYS A 271 33.47 1.23 29.11
N HIS A 272 33.51 0.99 27.80
CA HIS A 272 32.36 1.19 26.91
C HIS A 272 32.30 0.15 25.82
N ILE A 273 31.08 -0.25 25.51
CA ILE A 273 30.75 -1.16 24.43
C ILE A 273 29.73 -0.50 23.54
N SER A 274 29.89 -0.65 22.25
CA SER A 274 28.92 -0.20 21.26
C SER A 274 28.18 -1.38 20.65
N VAL A 275 26.90 -1.19 20.39
CA VAL A 275 26.02 -2.12 19.69
C VAL A 275 25.57 -1.43 18.41
N HIS A 276 25.80 -2.05 17.25
CA HIS A 276 25.47 -1.54 15.93
C HIS A 276 24.59 -2.52 15.17
N TRP A 277 23.52 -2.02 14.54
CA TRP A 277 22.65 -2.84 13.69
C TRP A 277 21.94 -1.99 12.63
N SER A 278 21.38 -2.65 11.63
CA SER A 278 20.44 -2.01 10.69
C SER A 278 19.03 -2.10 11.29
N SER A 279 18.29 -1.00 11.28
CA SER A 279 16.95 -0.93 11.88
C SER A 279 15.96 -1.75 11.06
N ASP A 280 15.54 -2.86 11.63
CA ASP A 280 14.47 -3.73 11.14
C ASP A 280 13.85 -4.45 12.34
N PRO A 281 12.59 -4.92 12.26
CA PRO A 281 11.88 -5.45 13.42
C PRO A 281 12.59 -6.60 14.14
N ILE A 282 13.39 -7.39 13.43
CA ILE A 282 14.09 -8.53 14.03
C ILE A 282 15.40 -8.05 14.64
N SER A 283 16.17 -7.24 13.91
CA SER A 283 17.44 -6.70 14.43
C SER A 283 17.21 -5.79 15.63
N ASP A 284 16.15 -4.98 15.64
CA ASP A 284 15.76 -4.11 16.75
C ASP A 284 15.43 -4.94 18.01
N MET A 285 14.68 -6.04 17.86
CA MET A 285 14.37 -6.95 18.97
C MET A 285 15.63 -7.62 19.53
N VAL A 286 16.53 -8.07 18.64
CA VAL A 286 17.78 -8.71 19.06
C VAL A 286 18.70 -7.68 19.74
N SER A 287 18.83 -6.47 19.21
CA SER A 287 19.64 -5.41 19.82
C SER A 287 19.11 -5.01 21.19
N ASP A 288 17.80 -4.86 21.37
CA ASP A 288 17.20 -4.53 22.67
C ASP A 288 17.50 -5.61 23.72
N SER A 289 17.42 -6.87 23.32
CA SER A 289 17.75 -7.99 24.20
C SER A 289 19.24 -8.04 24.56
N ILE A 290 20.13 -7.72 23.62
CA ILE A 290 21.59 -7.59 23.88
C ILE A 290 21.87 -6.42 24.83
N VAL A 291 21.25 -5.26 24.59
CA VAL A 291 21.39 -4.07 25.46
C VAL A 291 20.93 -4.41 26.88
N ALA A 292 19.76 -5.03 27.04
CA ALA A 292 19.24 -5.46 28.33
C ALA A 292 20.17 -6.45 29.04
N LEU A 293 20.76 -7.39 28.29
CA LEU A 293 21.73 -8.35 28.82
C LEU A 293 22.97 -7.63 29.38
N ILE A 294 23.56 -6.72 28.61
CA ILE A 294 24.76 -5.97 29.01
C ILE A 294 24.47 -5.13 30.26
N LEU A 295 23.31 -4.47 30.31
CA LEU A 295 22.88 -3.70 31.48
C LEU A 295 22.65 -4.60 32.71
N ASN A 296 22.16 -5.82 32.54
CA ASN A 296 21.98 -6.76 33.64
C ASN A 296 23.32 -7.26 34.19
N ILE A 297 24.29 -7.58 33.32
CA ILE A 297 25.65 -7.97 33.73
C ILE A 297 26.30 -6.85 34.56
N ASN A 298 26.08 -5.58 34.23
CA ASN A 298 26.61 -4.47 35.02
C ASN A 298 25.96 -4.32 36.41
N ARG A 299 24.74 -4.83 36.62
CA ARG A 299 24.06 -4.80 37.92
C ARG A 299 24.55 -5.92 38.85
N GLU A 300 24.87 -7.08 38.29
CA GLU A 300 25.40 -8.22 39.02
C GLU A 300 26.93 -8.14 39.05
N VAL A 301 27.56 -7.66 40.12
CA VAL A 301 29.03 -7.73 40.25
C VAL A 301 29.46 -9.21 40.40
N PRO A 302 30.09 -9.88 39.42
CA PRO A 302 30.44 -11.28 39.55
C PRO A 302 31.90 -11.41 40.00
N LYS A 303 32.13 -12.05 41.16
CA LYS A 303 33.44 -12.66 41.49
C LYS A 303 33.68 -13.80 40.49
N VAL A 304 34.51 -13.59 39.47
CA VAL A 304 34.91 -14.65 38.55
C VAL A 304 36.24 -15.24 39.02
N VAL A 305 36.21 -16.48 39.50
CA VAL A 305 37.39 -17.34 39.57
C VAL A 305 37.55 -17.96 38.18
N VAL A 306 38.71 -17.73 37.57
CA VAL A 306 39.06 -18.25 36.25
C VAL A 306 39.53 -19.69 36.41
N GLU A 307 38.78 -20.66 35.87
CA GLU A 307 39.35 -21.96 35.50
C GLU A 307 39.61 -21.95 33.98
N SER A 308 40.88 -22.12 33.61
CA SER A 308 41.34 -22.24 32.25
C SER A 308 41.03 -23.63 31.68
N GLU A 309 40.32 -23.67 30.56
CA GLU A 309 40.13 -24.87 29.75
C GLU A 309 41.41 -25.19 28.97
N ASP A 310 42.27 -26.04 29.54
CA ASP A 310 43.22 -26.82 28.76
C ASP A 310 42.62 -28.22 28.50
N VAL A 311 42.80 -28.68 27.27
CA VAL A 311 42.42 -29.98 26.71
C VAL A 311 42.78 -31.11 27.68
N LYS A 312 41.77 -31.77 28.24
CA LYS A 312 41.95 -32.88 29.21
C LYS A 312 41.48 -34.20 28.62
N THR A 313 42.47 -35.07 28.39
CA THR A 313 42.42 -36.46 27.94
C THR A 313 41.49 -37.33 28.80
N GLU A 314 40.93 -38.39 28.20
CA GLU A 314 39.94 -39.32 28.79
C GLU A 314 40.33 -39.91 30.18
N GLU A 315 41.61 -39.89 30.55
CA GLU A 315 42.10 -40.31 31.88
C GLU A 315 41.65 -39.40 33.04
N GLU A 316 41.48 -38.09 32.82
CA GLU A 316 41.05 -37.18 33.90
C GLU A 316 39.56 -37.29 34.21
N ASN A 317 38.74 -37.64 33.21
CA ASN A 317 37.30 -37.81 33.39
C ASN A 317 37.00 -39.06 34.24
N GLY A 318 37.81 -40.13 34.10
CA GLY A 318 37.77 -41.30 34.96
C GLY A 318 38.04 -40.96 36.43
N LYS A 319 39.08 -40.16 36.71
CA LYS A 319 39.42 -39.74 38.09
C LYS A 319 38.36 -38.82 38.72
N LYS A 320 37.68 -37.98 37.94
CA LYS A 320 36.55 -37.16 38.42
C LYS A 320 35.34 -38.04 38.78
N VAL A 321 35.00 -39.00 37.92
CA VAL A 321 33.92 -39.98 38.17
C VAL A 321 34.18 -40.79 39.43
N GLU A 322 35.42 -41.26 39.64
CA GLU A 322 35.79 -42.01 40.86
C GLU A 322 35.67 -41.18 42.14
N LYS A 323 36.05 -39.90 42.10
CA LYS A 323 35.88 -38.99 43.24
C LYS A 323 34.41 -38.74 43.57
N VAL A 324 33.55 -38.63 42.55
CA VAL A 324 32.10 -38.45 42.72
C VAL A 324 31.48 -39.71 43.32
N ILE A 325 31.84 -40.91 42.83
CA ILE A 325 31.37 -42.19 43.39
C ILE A 325 31.78 -42.32 44.86
N HIS A 326 33.03 -41.99 45.20
CA HIS A 326 33.51 -42.02 46.58
C HIS A 326 32.75 -41.04 47.48
N ALA A 327 32.56 -39.79 47.04
CA ALA A 327 31.83 -38.79 47.80
C ALA A 327 30.35 -39.17 48.05
N LEU A 328 29.69 -39.77 47.06
CA LEU A 328 28.31 -40.24 47.20
C LEU A 328 28.19 -41.44 48.13
N LEU A 329 29.16 -42.37 48.10
CA LEU A 329 29.19 -43.50 49.04
C LEU A 329 29.46 -43.03 50.47
N VAL A 330 30.36 -42.06 50.67
CA VAL A 330 30.58 -41.39 51.98
C VAL A 330 29.29 -40.71 52.45
N SER A 331 28.56 -40.03 51.56
CA SER A 331 27.29 -39.39 51.92
C SER A 331 26.19 -40.38 52.33
N LEU A 332 26.18 -41.60 51.79
CA LEU A 332 25.14 -42.60 52.05
C LEU A 332 25.46 -43.52 53.24
N PHE A 333 26.74 -43.81 53.46
CA PHE A 333 27.18 -44.81 54.44
C PHE A 333 28.15 -44.25 55.50
N GLY A 334 28.57 -43.00 55.39
CA GLY A 334 29.40 -42.34 56.40
C GLY A 334 30.88 -42.73 56.31
N ASP A 335 31.26 -43.92 56.78
CA ASP A 335 32.66 -44.36 56.84
C ASP A 335 33.03 -45.26 55.65
N VAL A 336 33.73 -44.67 54.68
CA VAL A 336 34.24 -45.37 53.48
C VAL A 336 35.75 -45.13 53.39
N LYS A 337 36.53 -46.20 53.46
CA LYS A 337 37.99 -46.16 53.40
C LYS A 337 38.52 -46.89 52.16
N PRO A 338 39.61 -46.42 51.55
CA PRO A 338 40.28 -47.16 50.50
C PRO A 338 40.91 -48.44 51.09
N GLY A 339 40.59 -49.60 50.52
CA GLY A 339 41.23 -50.88 50.81
C GLY A 339 42.35 -51.22 49.83
N GLU A 340 43.05 -52.33 50.07
CA GLU A 340 44.08 -52.84 49.16
C GLU A 340 43.47 -53.30 47.82
N ASN A 341 44.21 -53.17 46.71
CA ASN A 341 43.83 -53.58 45.36
C ASN A 341 42.55 -52.93 44.78
N GLY A 342 42.30 -51.66 45.08
CA GLY A 342 41.22 -50.89 44.43
C GLY A 342 39.82 -51.14 44.97
N LYS A 343 39.68 -51.92 46.06
CA LYS A 343 38.43 -52.11 46.80
C LYS A 343 38.13 -50.94 47.75
N LEU A 344 36.85 -50.66 48.02
CA LEU A 344 36.39 -49.73 49.05
C LEU A 344 35.84 -50.51 50.24
N VAL A 345 36.30 -50.18 51.45
CA VAL A 345 35.80 -50.76 52.70
C VAL A 345 34.77 -49.80 53.28
N ILE A 346 33.52 -50.26 53.35
CA ILE A 346 32.38 -49.50 53.86
C ILE A 346 31.98 -50.09 55.20
N SER A 347 31.94 -49.26 56.24
CA SER A 347 31.64 -49.69 57.61
C SER A 347 30.42 -48.93 58.14
N VAL A 348 29.36 -49.66 58.50
CA VAL A 348 28.13 -49.08 59.08
C VAL A 348 27.64 -49.95 60.23
N ASP A 349 27.46 -49.35 61.41
CA ASP A 349 26.88 -49.98 62.60
C ASP A 349 27.51 -51.36 62.94
N GLY A 350 28.83 -51.48 62.82
CA GLY A 350 29.59 -52.70 63.12
C GLY A 350 29.65 -53.74 61.98
N ASN A 351 28.95 -53.52 60.87
CA ASN A 351 29.04 -54.37 59.67
C ASN A 351 30.04 -53.79 58.68
N VAL A 352 30.89 -54.65 58.09
CA VAL A 352 31.90 -54.26 57.11
C VAL A 352 31.59 -54.90 55.76
N ALA A 353 31.65 -54.11 54.70
CA ALA A 353 31.51 -54.57 53.31
C ALA A 353 32.70 -54.09 52.47
N GLN A 354 33.25 -55.00 51.66
CA GLN A 354 34.30 -54.70 50.68
C GLN A 354 33.68 -54.64 49.29
N LEU A 355 33.73 -53.47 48.65
CA LEU A 355 33.19 -53.21 47.31
C LEU A 355 34.34 -53.12 46.31
N ASP A 356 34.31 -53.92 45.25
CA ASP A 356 35.21 -53.80 44.10
C ASP A 356 34.68 -52.71 43.13
N LYS A 357 35.52 -51.71 42.85
CA LYS A 357 35.15 -50.55 42.01
C LYS A 357 34.94 -50.91 40.53
N GLN A 358 35.58 -51.97 40.03
CA GLN A 358 35.53 -52.34 38.61
C GLN A 358 34.45 -53.39 38.34
N SER A 359 34.34 -54.42 39.17
CA SER A 359 33.33 -55.48 38.99
C SER A 359 31.98 -55.13 39.61
N GLY A 360 31.94 -54.25 40.61
CA GLY A 360 30.72 -53.93 41.37
C GLY A 360 30.29 -55.06 42.32
N ASP A 361 31.17 -56.02 42.61
CA ASP A 361 30.93 -57.06 43.59
C ASP A 361 31.19 -56.58 45.02
N VAL A 362 30.35 -57.06 45.94
CA VAL A 362 30.38 -56.69 47.37
C VAL A 362 30.52 -57.96 48.22
N GLU A 363 31.56 -58.00 49.03
CA GLU A 363 31.82 -59.05 50.02
C GLU A 363 31.47 -58.52 51.42
N SER A 364 30.55 -59.18 52.14
CA SER A 364 30.20 -58.85 53.52
C SER A 364 29.64 -60.07 54.22
N GLU A 365 29.89 -60.20 55.53
CA GLU A 365 29.33 -61.26 56.38
C GLU A 365 27.80 -61.11 56.58
N ASN A 366 27.24 -59.93 56.30
CA ASN A 366 25.82 -59.64 56.41
C ASN A 366 25.17 -59.50 55.02
N GLU A 367 24.42 -60.52 54.59
CA GLU A 367 23.76 -60.55 53.27
C GLU A 367 22.79 -59.38 53.03
N GLY A 368 22.11 -58.89 54.08
CA GLY A 368 21.21 -57.73 53.96
C GLY A 368 21.96 -56.41 53.71
N PHE A 369 23.13 -56.26 54.33
CA PHE A 369 24.00 -55.10 54.12
C PHE A 369 24.69 -55.14 52.75
N LYS A 370 25.11 -56.33 52.32
CA LYS A 370 25.70 -56.60 51.00
C LYS A 370 24.77 -56.18 49.85
N GLU A 371 23.51 -56.62 49.88
CA GLU A 371 22.53 -56.24 48.85
C GLU A 371 22.25 -54.73 48.84
N ARG A 372 22.24 -54.08 50.02
CA ARG A 372 22.03 -52.62 50.13
C ARG A 372 23.17 -51.81 49.52
N VAL A 373 24.42 -52.21 49.78
CA VAL A 373 25.61 -51.57 49.19
C VAL A 373 25.66 -51.82 47.68
N LYS A 374 25.36 -53.04 47.23
CA LYS A 374 25.33 -53.40 45.80
C LYS A 374 24.26 -52.60 45.03
N ALA A 375 23.06 -52.46 45.61
CA ALA A 375 21.99 -51.67 45.01
C ALA A 375 22.31 -50.17 44.97
N ALA A 376 22.94 -49.62 46.02
CA ALA A 376 23.38 -48.23 46.05
C ALA A 376 24.47 -47.95 45.01
N PHE A 377 25.48 -48.83 44.90
CA PHE A 377 26.54 -48.69 43.91
C PHE A 377 26.01 -48.73 42.48
N ARG A 378 25.11 -49.67 42.13
CA ARG A 378 24.47 -49.72 40.81
C ARG A 378 23.69 -48.44 40.48
N ARG A 379 22.95 -47.89 41.45
CA ARG A 379 22.22 -46.62 41.25
C ARG A 379 23.18 -45.45 40.98
N ILE A 380 24.25 -45.34 41.76
CA ILE A 380 25.26 -44.29 41.57
C ILE A 380 25.94 -44.46 40.20
N GLN A 381 26.31 -45.68 39.82
CA GLN A 381 26.95 -45.95 38.53
C GLN A 381 26.04 -45.61 37.35
N SER A 382 24.75 -45.92 37.44
CA SER A 382 23.74 -45.55 36.42
C SER A 382 23.50 -44.04 36.33
N ALA A 383 23.65 -43.30 37.43
CA ALA A 383 23.49 -41.85 37.45
C ALA A 383 24.73 -41.13 36.89
N VAL A 384 25.93 -41.69 37.09
CA VAL A 384 27.21 -41.08 36.69
C VAL A 384 27.60 -41.44 35.25
N LYS A 385 27.13 -42.57 34.72
CA LYS A 385 27.21 -42.91 33.29
C LYS A 385 25.80 -43.01 32.69
N PRO A 386 25.20 -41.90 32.25
CA PRO A 386 23.89 -41.94 31.59
C PRO A 386 23.97 -42.84 30.34
N ILE A 387 22.94 -43.66 30.14
CA ILE A 387 22.81 -44.54 28.97
C ILE A 387 22.88 -43.65 27.71
N PRO A 388 23.77 -43.93 26.74
CA PRO A 388 23.76 -43.20 25.49
C PRO A 388 22.40 -43.38 24.82
N LEU A 389 21.76 -42.28 24.43
CA LEU A 389 20.54 -42.29 23.64
C LEU A 389 20.86 -43.02 22.32
N SER A 390 20.55 -44.31 22.26
CA SER A 390 20.57 -45.08 21.02
C SER A 390 19.51 -44.47 20.10
N ALA A 391 19.97 -43.95 18.97
CA ALA A 391 19.13 -43.44 17.91
C ALA A 391 18.15 -44.51 17.42
N THR A 392 16.86 -44.26 17.64
CA THR A 392 15.73 -44.71 16.82
C THR A 392 14.61 -43.70 16.96
#